data_AF-A0A133NRY7-F1
#
_entry.id   AF-A0A133NRY7-F1
#
_cell.length_a   1.000
_cell.length_b   1.000
_cell.length_c   1.000
_cell.angle_alpha   90.00
_cell.angle_beta   90.00
_cell.angle_gamma   90.00
#
_symmetry.space_group_name_H-M   'P 1'
#
loop_
_entity.id
_entity.type
_entity.pdbx_description
1 polymer ?
#
loop_
_entity_poly.entity_id
_entity_poly.type
_entity_poly.pdbx_seq_one_letter_code
_entity_poly.pdbx_strand_id
1 'polypeptide(L)'
;MIKKVYIDGLLLALSYEATKVFIKKNDVYIKFKEDLEENKEILELVQGLGIDKVIGDYTVSIDFEFMILEIHKKYDFKVLRKLGKDDIDKIWTITMVDVDQLMTKEAKE
;
A
#
# COMPACT_ATOMS: atom_id res chain seq x y z
N MET A 1 -10.53 12.18 -4.32
CA MET A 1 -11.31 11.02 -4.80
C MET A 1 -10.69 10.40 -6.04
N ILE A 2 -10.55 11.13 -7.16
CA ILE A 2 -9.96 10.60 -8.40
C ILE A 2 -8.55 10.00 -8.19
N LYS A 3 -7.67 10.70 -7.47
CA LYS A 3 -6.31 10.21 -7.18
C LYS A 3 -6.31 8.88 -6.39
N LYS A 4 -7.25 8.67 -5.46
CA LYS A 4 -7.34 7.41 -4.69
C LYS A 4 -7.79 6.25 -5.59
N VAL A 5 -8.85 6.46 -6.36
CA VAL A 5 -9.39 5.48 -7.33
C VAL A 5 -8.33 5.04 -8.34
N TYR A 6 -7.50 5.98 -8.82
CA TYR A 6 -6.40 5.64 -9.73
C TYR A 6 -5.35 4.73 -9.06
N ILE A 7 -4.94 5.04 -7.82
CA ILE A 7 -3.98 4.22 -7.08
C ILE A 7 -4.57 2.84 -6.76
N ASP A 8 -5.86 2.78 -6.41
CA ASP A 8 -6.58 1.52 -6.21
C ASP A 8 -6.53 0.64 -7.46
N GLY A 9 -6.84 1.20 -8.63
CA GLY A 9 -6.76 0.48 -9.91
C GLY A 9 -5.34 0.00 -10.24
N LEU A 10 -4.33 0.82 -9.94
CA LEU A 10 -2.93 0.46 -10.13
C LEU A 10 -2.49 -0.67 -9.20
N LEU A 11 -2.87 -0.63 -7.91
CA LEU A 11 -2.54 -1.71 -6.97
C LEU A 11 -3.30 -3.00 -7.30
N LEU A 12 -4.52 -2.91 -7.82
CA LEU A 12 -5.25 -4.06 -8.35
C LEU A 12 -4.51 -4.68 -9.54
N ALA A 13 -4.07 -3.88 -10.51
CA ALA A 13 -3.27 -4.36 -11.64
C ALA A 13 -1.97 -5.01 -11.14
N LEU A 14 -1.27 -4.33 -10.23
CA LEU A 14 -0.02 -4.80 -9.64
C LEU A 14 -0.19 -6.10 -8.87
N SER A 15 -1.37 -6.40 -8.30
CA SER A 15 -1.63 -7.67 -7.62
C SER A 15 -1.52 -8.90 -8.53
N TYR A 16 -1.67 -8.71 -9.84
CA TYR A 16 -1.46 -9.78 -10.82
C TYR A 16 0.02 -10.07 -11.06
N GLU A 17 0.89 -9.08 -10.91
CA GLU A 17 2.32 -9.14 -11.26
C GLU A 17 3.25 -9.20 -10.04
N ALA A 18 2.79 -8.73 -8.88
CA ALA A 18 3.56 -8.67 -7.65
C ALA A 18 2.99 -9.58 -6.56
N THR A 19 3.89 -10.07 -5.71
CA THR A 19 3.54 -10.78 -4.47
C THR A 19 3.31 -9.79 -3.33
N LYS A 20 4.06 -8.69 -3.30
CA LYS A 20 4.04 -7.75 -2.17
C LYS A 20 4.41 -6.34 -2.60
N VAL A 21 3.77 -5.36 -1.97
CA VAL A 21 4.14 -3.94 -2.02
C VAL A 21 4.47 -3.48 -0.61
N PHE A 22 5.60 -2.81 -0.46
CA PHE A 22 6.05 -2.24 0.79
C PHE A 22 6.31 -0.75 0.62
N ILE A 23 5.65 0.07 1.43
CA ILE A 23 5.69 1.52 1.37
C ILE A 23 6.20 1.99 2.73
N LYS A 24 7.29 2.76 2.74
CA LYS A 24 7.79 3.44 3.94
C LYS A 24 8.03 4.91 3.59
N LYS A 25 8.35 5.71 4.60
CA LYS A 25 8.70 7.12 4.38
C LYS A 25 9.78 7.28 3.30
N ASN A 26 9.44 8.03 2.25
CA ASN A 26 10.31 8.34 1.11
C ASN A 26 10.75 7.15 0.24
N ASP A 27 10.07 6.01 0.31
CA ASP A 27 10.53 4.82 -0.40
C ASP A 27 9.40 3.81 -0.63
N VAL A 28 9.50 3.11 -1.76
CA VAL A 28 8.57 2.06 -2.16
C VAL A 28 9.38 0.89 -2.70
N TYR A 29 9.03 -0.32 -2.27
CA TYR A 29 9.55 -1.56 -2.82
C TYR A 29 8.40 -2.44 -3.29
N ILE A 30 8.64 -3.14 -4.39
CA ILE A 30 7.70 -4.09 -4.97
C ILE A 30 8.44 -5.41 -5.15
N LYS A 31 7.87 -6.48 -4.60
CA LYS A 31 8.35 -7.84 -4.83
C LYS A 31 7.53 -8.46 -5.96
N PHE A 32 8.06 -8.38 -7.18
CA PHE A 32 7.45 -8.99 -8.36
C PHE A 32 7.45 -10.53 -8.28
N LYS A 33 6.51 -11.16 -8.98
CA LYS A 33 6.43 -12.63 -9.10
C LYS A 33 7.52 -13.18 -10.02
N GLU A 34 7.86 -12.42 -11.06
CA GLU A 34 8.90 -12.73 -12.04
C GLU A 34 9.89 -11.57 -12.13
N ASP A 35 11.14 -11.85 -12.50
CA ASP A 35 12.18 -10.84 -12.69
C ASP A 35 12.22 -10.42 -14.17
N LEU A 36 11.50 -9.34 -14.48
CA LEU A 36 11.33 -8.79 -15.81
C LEU A 36 11.94 -7.39 -15.89
N GLU A 37 12.38 -6.98 -17.08
CA GLU A 37 13.01 -5.66 -17.26
C GLU A 37 12.01 -4.51 -17.03
N GLU A 38 10.73 -4.72 -17.38
CA GLU A 38 9.64 -3.75 -17.18
C GLU A 38 9.37 -3.46 -15.69
N ASN A 39 9.79 -4.34 -14.77
CA ASN A 39 9.60 -4.16 -13.33
C ASN A 39 10.21 -2.85 -12.81
N LYS A 40 11.33 -2.41 -13.41
CA LYS A 40 11.99 -1.15 -13.05
C LYS A 40 11.10 0.05 -13.40
N GLU A 41 10.49 0.03 -14.59
CA GLU A 41 9.59 1.10 -15.05
C GLU A 41 8.35 1.17 -14.16
N ILE A 42 7.77 0.02 -13.81
CA ILE A 42 6.62 -0.06 -12.89
C ILE A 42 6.98 0.53 -11.52
N LEU A 43 8.15 0.19 -10.98
CA LEU A 43 8.62 0.74 -9.71
C LEU A 43 8.78 2.26 -9.76
N GLU A 44 9.41 2.79 -10.82
CA GLU A 44 9.57 4.23 -11.02
C GLU A 44 8.21 4.95 -11.13
N LEU A 45 7.25 4.36 -11.85
CA LEU A 45 5.88 4.88 -11.95
C LEU A 45 5.22 4.94 -10.56
N VAL A 46 5.28 3.87 -9.78
CA VAL A 46 4.68 3.81 -8.43
C VAL A 46 5.33 4.83 -7.50
N GLN A 47 6.66 4.95 -7.52
CA GLN A 47 7.40 5.97 -6.76
C GLN A 47 6.99 7.39 -7.17
N GLY A 48 6.76 7.63 -8.47
CA GLY A 48 6.27 8.89 -9.01
C GLY A 48 4.89 9.32 -8.50
N LEU A 49 4.05 8.39 -8.03
CA LEU A 49 2.73 8.70 -7.48
C LEU A 49 2.78 9.42 -6.12
N GLY A 50 3.91 9.30 -5.41
CA GLY A 50 4.13 9.90 -4.10
C GLY A 50 3.30 9.27 -2.97
N ILE A 51 3.01 7.97 -3.06
CA ILE A 51 2.23 7.24 -2.04
C ILE A 51 2.98 7.12 -0.70
N ASP A 52 4.31 7.08 -0.76
CA ASP A 52 5.24 7.13 0.36
C ASP A 52 5.15 8.43 1.17
N LYS A 53 4.81 9.55 0.51
CA LYS A 53 4.74 10.87 1.14
C LYS A 53 3.47 11.09 1.93
N VAL A 54 2.39 10.41 1.56
CA VAL A 54 1.06 10.62 2.17
C VAL A 54 0.81 9.74 3.39
N ILE A 55 1.59 8.67 3.57
CA ILE A 55 1.49 7.79 4.75
C ILE A 55 2.30 8.31 5.94
N GLY A 56 2.96 9.47 5.84
CA GLY A 56 3.72 10.07 6.95
C GLY A 56 4.86 9.17 7.44
N ASP A 57 4.92 8.95 8.75
CA ASP A 57 5.92 8.06 9.39
C ASP A 57 5.44 6.60 9.52
N TYR A 58 4.30 6.26 8.95
CA TYR A 58 3.82 4.88 8.90
C TYR A 58 4.58 4.07 7.85
N THR A 59 4.48 2.75 7.98
CA THR A 59 4.92 1.77 7.00
C THR A 59 3.72 0.93 6.61
N VAL A 60 3.53 0.68 5.32
CA VAL A 60 2.43 -0.11 4.77
C VAL A 60 2.98 -1.32 4.02
N SER A 61 2.43 -2.49 4.30
CA SER A 61 2.75 -3.77 3.68
C SER A 61 1.46 -4.34 3.10
N ILE A 62 1.39 -4.47 1.78
CA ILE A 62 0.28 -5.12 1.07
C ILE A 62 0.82 -6.43 0.52
N ASP A 63 0.36 -7.53 1.10
CA ASP A 63 0.72 -8.88 0.71
C ASP A 63 -0.41 -9.48 -0.13
N PHE A 64 -0.21 -9.54 -1.45
CA PHE A 64 -1.21 -10.05 -2.39
C PHE A 64 -1.29 -11.57 -2.39
N GLU A 65 -0.22 -12.25 -1.99
CA GLU A 65 -0.18 -13.72 -1.90
C GLU A 65 -1.04 -14.22 -0.74
N PHE A 66 -0.91 -13.56 0.43
CA PHE A 66 -1.67 -13.94 1.63
C PHE A 66 -2.92 -13.09 1.87
N MET A 67 -3.16 -12.08 1.03
CA MET A 67 -4.29 -11.15 1.13
C MET A 67 -4.32 -10.45 2.50
N ILE A 68 -3.17 -9.85 2.85
CA ILE A 68 -2.93 -9.17 4.13
C ILE A 68 -2.53 -7.72 3.87
N LEU A 69 -3.11 -6.79 4.63
CA LEU A 69 -2.65 -5.41 4.73
C LEU A 69 -2.16 -5.15 6.15
N GLU A 70 -0.93 -4.67 6.28
CA GLU A 70 -0.32 -4.32 7.55
C GLU A 70 0.11 -2.85 7.53
N ILE A 71 -0.23 -2.12 8.59
CA ILE A 71 0.13 -0.72 8.78
C ILE A 71 0.89 -0.63 10.11
N HIS A 72 2.14 -0.21 10.07
CA HIS A 72 3.03 -0.15 11.23
C HIS A 72 3.49 1.26 11.50
N LYS A 73 3.70 1.58 12.78
CA LYS A 73 4.46 2.75 13.21
C LYS A 73 5.17 2.43 14.52
N LYS A 74 6.50 2.39 14.49
CA LYS A 74 7.33 1.94 15.62
C LYS A 74 6.87 0.56 16.13
N TYR A 75 6.23 0.51 17.29
CA TYR A 75 5.74 -0.71 17.95
C TYR A 75 4.23 -0.93 17.75
N ASP A 76 3.51 0.08 17.29
CA ASP A 76 2.08 -0.01 17.00
C ASP A 76 1.85 -0.57 15.60
N PHE A 77 0.85 -1.42 15.47
CA PHE A 77 0.48 -1.97 14.17
C PHE A 77 -1.01 -2.28 14.07
N LYS A 78 -1.54 -2.22 12.85
CA LYS A 78 -2.86 -2.69 12.45
C LYS A 78 -2.69 -3.71 11.34
N VAL A 79 -3.36 -4.85 11.47
CA VAL A 79 -3.33 -5.93 10.47
C VAL A 79 -4.76 -6.26 10.06
N LEU A 80 -5.02 -6.17 8.77
CA LEU A 80 -6.23 -6.66 8.12
C LEU A 80 -5.89 -7.95 7.37
N ARG A 81 -6.59 -9.03 7.67
CA ARG A 81 -6.39 -10.36 7.07
C ARG A 81 -7.64 -10.78 6.30
N LYS A 82 -7.48 -11.77 5.42
CA LYS A 82 -8.57 -12.35 4.62
C LYS A 82 -9.24 -11.30 3.74
N LEU A 83 -8.43 -10.40 3.16
CA LEU A 83 -8.92 -9.44 2.18
C LEU A 83 -9.53 -10.21 1.01
N GLY A 84 -10.76 -9.87 0.64
CA GLY A 84 -11.42 -10.39 -0.53
C GLY A 84 -10.99 -9.68 -1.80
N LYS A 85 -11.47 -10.16 -2.95
CA LYS A 85 -11.24 -9.50 -4.24
C LYS A 85 -11.76 -8.06 -4.26
N ASP A 86 -12.91 -7.83 -3.63
CA ASP A 86 -13.55 -6.51 -3.49
C ASP A 86 -12.88 -5.60 -2.44
N ASP A 87 -11.90 -6.12 -1.69
CA ASP A 87 -11.04 -5.28 -0.83
C ASP A 87 -9.80 -4.83 -1.61
N ILE A 88 -9.27 -5.67 -2.50
CA ILE A 88 -8.11 -5.33 -3.34
C ILE A 88 -8.43 -4.18 -4.30
N ASP A 89 -9.64 -4.15 -4.84
CA ASP A 89 -10.11 -3.09 -5.74
C ASP A 89 -10.18 -1.69 -5.07
N LYS A 90 -10.06 -1.63 -3.74
CA LYS A 90 -10.13 -0.43 -2.88
C LYS A 90 -9.01 -0.40 -1.84
N ILE A 91 -7.92 -1.17 -2.03
CA ILE A 91 -6.93 -1.41 -0.98
C ILE A 91 -6.23 -0.13 -0.51
N TRP A 92 -5.98 0.81 -1.42
CA TRP A 92 -5.41 2.10 -1.07
C TRP A 92 -6.40 2.99 -0.33
N THR A 93 -7.67 2.97 -0.76
CA THR A 93 -8.73 3.67 -0.05
C THR A 93 -8.87 3.16 1.39
N ILE A 94 -8.85 1.84 1.61
CA ILE A 94 -8.86 1.21 2.94
C ILE A 94 -7.63 1.65 3.75
N THR A 95 -6.44 1.53 3.17
CA THR A 95 -5.17 1.93 3.79
C THR A 95 -5.25 3.37 4.30
N MET A 96 -5.78 4.28 3.49
CA MET A 96 -5.84 5.70 3.84
C MET A 96 -6.86 6.04 4.91
N VAL A 97 -7.98 5.30 4.99
CA VAL A 97 -8.92 5.43 6.11
C VAL A 97 -8.24 5.02 7.42
N ASP A 98 -7.50 3.91 7.40
CA ASP A 98 -6.84 3.39 8.58
C ASP A 98 -5.70 4.28 9.07
N VAL A 99 -4.86 4.77 8.15
CA VAL A 99 -3.77 5.72 8.49
C VAL A 99 -4.36 7.02 9.07
N ASP A 100 -5.43 7.56 8.49
CA ASP A 100 -6.09 8.78 8.99
C ASP A 100 -6.69 8.60 10.40
N GLN A 101 -7.32 7.45 10.65
CA GLN A 101 -7.84 7.11 11.99
C GLN A 101 -6.71 7.00 13.02
N LEU A 102 -5.60 6.37 12.66
CA LEU A 102 -4.43 6.24 13.54
C LEU A 102 -3.83 7.61 13.85
N MET A 103 -3.62 8.47 12.84
CA MET A 103 -3.12 9.84 13.04
C MET A 103 -4.06 10.67 13.92
N THR A 104 -5.37 10.56 13.69
CA THR A 104 -6.38 11.29 14.49
C THR A 104 -6.42 10.82 15.93
N LYS A 105 -6.20 9.51 16.17
CA LYS A 105 -6.13 8.96 17.52
C LYS A 105 -4.89 9.50 18.25
N GLU A 106 -3.73 9.48 17.62
CA GLU A 106 -2.48 10.00 18.19
C GLU A 106 -2.54 11.50 18.50
N ALA A 107 -3.19 12.30 17.65
CA ALA A 107 -3.31 13.75 17.88
C ALA A 107 -4.17 14.13 19.10
N LYS A 108 -4.90 13.16 19.67
CA LYS A 108 -5.74 13.34 20.87
C LYS A 108 -5.08 12.84 22.15
N GLU A 109 -3.96 12.11 22.03
CA GLU A 109 -3.13 11.60 23.14
C GLU A 109 -2.04 12.62 23.50
#